data_AF-A0A1G9RS40-F1
#
_entry.id   AF-A0A1G9RS40-F1
#
_cell.length_a   1.000
_cell.length_b   1.000
_cell.length_c   1.000
_cell.angle_alpha   90.00
_cell.angle_beta   90.00
_cell.angle_gamma   90.00
#
_symmetry.space_group_name_H-M   'P 1'
#
loop_
_entity.id
_entity.type
_entity.pdbx_description
1 polymer ?
#
loop_
_entity_poly.entity_id
_entity_poly.type
_entity_poly.pdbx_seq_one_letter_code
_entity_poly.pdbx_strand_id
1 'polypeptide(L)'
;MHKAAAMGSTGVGGAKINVNPDEITSIFNQLESIISELESNATPYIKKLGELDYYKAGKAKEAVEAYDEANEKFMDLYDNYVRASTLVIDVLNTMIETDQAIAEQIIAKLEV
;
A
#
# COMPACT_ATOMS: atom_id res chain seq x y z
N MET A 1 24.87 -51.92 1.31
CA MET A 1 25.31 -50.96 2.35
C MET A 1 26.00 -49.82 1.60
N HIS A 2 25.65 -48.54 1.59
CA HIS A 2 24.83 -47.63 2.41
C HIS A 2 24.06 -46.70 1.44
N LYS A 3 22.73 -46.61 1.52
CA LYS A 3 21.91 -45.68 2.32
C LYS A 3 22.07 -44.21 1.89
N ALA A 4 21.17 -43.79 1.01
CA ALA A 4 20.83 -42.39 0.75
C ALA A 4 20.41 -41.72 2.08
N ALA A 5 21.07 -40.62 2.41
CA ALA A 5 20.66 -39.76 3.50
C ALA A 5 19.54 -38.84 2.99
N ALA A 6 18.30 -39.19 3.30
CA ALA A 6 17.19 -38.27 3.27
C ALA A 6 17.44 -37.19 4.35
N MET A 7 17.81 -35.99 3.92
CA MET A 7 17.64 -34.79 4.75
C MET A 7 16.18 -34.39 4.69
N GLY A 8 15.39 -34.95 5.61
CA GLY A 8 14.10 -34.39 5.98
C GLY A 8 14.34 -33.04 6.66
N SER A 9 14.24 -31.97 5.89
CA SER A 9 13.99 -30.65 6.43
C SER A 9 12.47 -30.52 6.63
N THR A 10 12.07 -30.58 7.88
CA THR A 10 10.76 -30.14 8.36
C THR A 10 10.65 -28.63 8.17
N GLY A 11 10.29 -28.20 6.96
CA GLY A 11 9.81 -26.85 6.69
C GLY A 11 8.29 -26.91 6.57
N VAL A 12 7.59 -26.24 7.48
CA VAL A 12 6.17 -25.92 7.33
C VAL A 12 5.98 -25.41 5.90
N GLY A 13 5.31 -26.19 5.06
CA GLY A 13 5.08 -25.86 3.66
C GLY A 13 4.19 -24.62 3.60
N GLY A 14 4.82 -23.44 3.67
CA GLY A 14 4.17 -22.18 3.36
C GLY A 14 3.54 -22.36 2.00
N ALA A 15 2.21 -22.15 1.93
CA ALA A 15 1.53 -22.04 0.65
C ALA A 15 2.39 -21.11 -0.22
N LYS A 16 2.80 -21.58 -1.40
CA LYS A 16 3.51 -20.72 -2.35
C LYS A 16 2.56 -19.56 -2.64
N ILE A 17 2.84 -18.40 -2.07
CA ILE A 17 2.05 -17.19 -2.31
C ILE A 17 2.37 -16.84 -3.76
N ASN A 18 1.45 -17.18 -4.65
CA ASN A 18 1.53 -16.79 -6.04
C ASN A 18 1.07 -15.33 -6.12
N VAL A 19 2.00 -14.42 -6.35
CA VAL A 19 1.71 -13.00 -6.49
C VAL A 19 1.61 -12.70 -7.98
N ASN A 20 0.40 -12.35 -8.44
CA ASN A 20 0.15 -12.02 -9.83
C ASN A 20 0.52 -10.55 -10.10
N PRO A 21 1.44 -10.25 -11.03
CA PRO A 21 1.84 -8.87 -11.36
C PRO A 21 0.65 -7.98 -11.77
N ASP A 22 -0.32 -8.54 -12.50
CA ASP A 22 -1.49 -7.79 -12.98
C ASP A 22 -2.40 -7.38 -11.81
N GLU A 23 -2.56 -8.28 -10.83
CA GLU A 23 -3.36 -8.01 -9.64
C GLU A 23 -2.71 -6.96 -8.76
N ILE A 24 -1.40 -7.06 -8.52
CA ILE A 24 -0.66 -6.06 -7.73
C ILE A 24 -0.66 -4.70 -8.43
N THR A 25 -0.51 -4.67 -9.75
CA THR A 25 -0.61 -3.43 -10.55
C THR A 25 -2.01 -2.84 -10.48
N SER A 26 -3.06 -3.66 -10.53
CA SER A 26 -4.44 -3.20 -10.34
C SER A 26 -4.65 -2.62 -8.95
N ILE A 27 -4.11 -3.24 -7.91
CA ILE A 27 -4.18 -2.74 -6.53
C ILE A 27 -3.47 -1.39 -6.42
N PHE A 28 -2.28 -1.25 -7.00
CA PHE A 28 -1.54 0.01 -7.03
C PHE A 28 -2.38 1.14 -7.65
N ASN A 29 -2.97 0.91 -8.83
CA ASN A 29 -3.79 1.92 -9.50
C ASN A 29 -5.04 2.32 -8.69
N GLN A 30 -5.64 1.36 -7.96
CA GLN A 30 -6.77 1.65 -7.07
C GLN A 30 -6.34 2.50 -5.88
N LEU A 31 -5.19 2.19 -5.26
CA LEU A 31 -4.64 2.96 -4.14
C LEU A 31 -4.33 4.39 -4.58
N GLU A 32 -3.66 4.58 -5.72
CA GLU A 32 -3.39 5.90 -6.30
C GLU A 32 -4.68 6.69 -6.57
N SER A 33 -5.72 6.05 -7.11
CA SER A 33 -7.01 6.71 -7.34
C SER A 33 -7.67 7.15 -6.03
N ILE A 34 -7.57 6.35 -4.96
CA ILE A 34 -8.12 6.70 -3.64
C ILE A 34 -7.34 7.87 -3.04
N ILE A 35 -6.00 7.81 -3.06
CA ILE A 35 -5.13 8.88 -2.55
C ILE A 35 -5.45 10.19 -3.27
N SER A 36 -5.54 10.17 -4.60
CA SER A 36 -5.87 11.34 -5.39
C SER A 36 -7.25 11.93 -5.06
N GLU A 37 -8.25 11.08 -4.81
CA GLU A 37 -9.59 11.51 -4.37
C GLU A 37 -9.55 12.18 -2.98
N LEU A 38 -8.78 11.61 -2.04
CA LEU A 38 -8.61 12.14 -0.69
C LEU A 38 -7.90 13.51 -0.70
N GLU A 39 -6.89 13.69 -1.55
CA GLU A 39 -6.14 14.94 -1.68
C GLU A 39 -6.93 16.04 -2.40
N SER A 40 -7.54 15.68 -3.54
CA SER A 40 -8.17 16.66 -4.44
C SER A 40 -9.55 17.12 -3.97
N ASN A 41 -10.31 16.24 -3.32
CA ASN A 41 -11.68 16.53 -2.91
C ASN A 41 -11.78 16.63 -1.39
N ALA A 42 -11.51 15.56 -0.67
CA ALA A 42 -11.87 15.50 0.73
C ALA A 42 -11.07 16.47 1.61
N THR A 43 -9.74 16.59 1.41
CA THR A 43 -8.90 17.52 2.18
C THR A 43 -9.35 18.99 2.07
N PRO A 44 -9.60 19.55 0.87
CA PRO A 44 -10.14 20.90 0.73
C PRO A 44 -11.51 21.12 1.38
N TYR A 45 -12.45 20.16 1.22
CA TYR A 45 -13.79 20.30 1.77
C TYR A 45 -13.80 20.26 3.29
N ILE A 46 -12.98 19.39 3.87
CA ILE A 46 -12.78 19.30 5.31
C ILE A 46 -12.25 20.63 5.86
N LYS A 47 -11.22 21.20 5.23
CA LYS A 47 -10.67 22.49 5.64
C LYS A 47 -11.71 23.62 5.54
N LYS A 48 -12.46 23.66 4.45
CA LYS A 48 -13.51 24.67 4.23
C LYS A 48 -14.62 24.58 5.28
N LEU A 49 -14.93 23.38 5.74
CA LEU A 49 -15.98 23.12 6.73
C LEU A 49 -15.60 23.68 8.12
N GLY A 50 -14.35 23.50 8.53
CA GLY A 50 -13.80 24.11 9.77
C GLY A 50 -13.71 25.64 9.71
N GLU A 51 -13.69 26.23 8.50
CA GLU A 51 -13.60 27.68 8.31
C GLU A 51 -14.96 28.41 8.34
N LEU A 52 -16.10 27.71 8.37
CA LEU A 52 -17.43 28.32 8.35
C LEU A 52 -17.74 29.13 9.63
N ASP A 53 -18.35 30.30 9.45
CA ASP A 53 -18.67 31.23 10.55
C ASP A 53 -19.58 30.63 11.62
N TYR A 54 -20.45 29.68 11.25
CA TYR A 54 -21.32 28.96 12.18
C TYR A 54 -20.51 28.21 13.27
N TYR A 55 -19.37 27.63 12.88
CA TYR A 55 -18.48 26.90 13.78
C TYR A 55 -17.52 27.86 14.53
N LYS A 56 -17.11 28.97 13.91
CA LYS A 56 -16.27 30.01 14.55
C LYS A 56 -17.01 30.87 15.58
N ALA A 57 -18.32 31.08 15.44
CA ALA A 57 -19.12 31.97 16.30
C ALA A 57 -19.54 31.35 17.67
N GLY A 58 -18.97 30.21 18.07
CA GLY A 58 -19.09 29.65 19.42
C GLY A 58 -20.41 28.98 19.77
N LYS A 59 -21.45 29.05 18.92
CA LYS A 59 -22.74 28.38 19.15
C LYS A 59 -22.70 26.85 18.97
N ALA A 60 -21.63 26.32 18.37
CA ALA A 60 -21.47 24.91 18.03
C ALA A 60 -20.12 24.34 18.52
N LYS A 61 -19.65 24.78 19.69
CA LYS A 61 -18.31 24.44 20.22
C LYS A 61 -18.03 22.92 20.29
N GLU A 62 -19.01 22.10 20.67
CA GLU A 62 -18.90 20.63 20.65
C GLU A 62 -18.77 20.07 19.21
N ALA A 63 -19.45 20.69 18.24
CA ALA A 63 -19.31 20.29 16.84
C ALA A 63 -17.92 20.63 16.30
N VAL A 64 -17.28 21.69 16.78
CA VAL A 64 -15.88 22.04 16.45
C VAL A 64 -14.92 20.96 16.94
N GLU A 65 -15.08 20.46 18.16
CA GLU A 65 -14.25 19.36 18.68
C GLU A 65 -14.44 18.07 17.86
N ALA A 66 -15.68 17.76 17.46
CA ALA A 66 -15.94 16.64 16.55
C ALA A 66 -15.32 16.83 15.15
N TYR A 67 -15.10 18.07 14.70
CA TYR A 67 -14.37 18.34 13.46
C TYR A 67 -12.88 18.08 13.58
N ASP A 68 -12.26 18.50 14.68
CA ASP A 68 -10.84 18.25 14.88
C ASP A 68 -10.55 16.73 14.96
N GLU A 69 -11.40 15.97 15.65
CA GLU A 69 -11.32 14.50 15.69
C GLU A 69 -11.57 13.87 14.31
N ALA A 70 -12.53 14.38 13.54
CA ALA A 70 -12.79 13.90 12.19
C ALA A 70 -11.62 14.20 11.23
N ASN A 71 -10.97 15.34 11.38
CA ASN A 71 -9.79 15.71 10.60
C ASN A 71 -8.62 14.79 10.91
N GLU A 72 -8.37 14.51 12.20
CA GLU A 72 -7.32 13.59 12.62
C GLU A 72 -7.55 12.19 12.03
N LYS A 73 -8.76 11.65 12.17
CA LYS A 73 -9.12 10.35 11.57
C LYS A 73 -9.02 10.34 10.04
N PHE A 74 -9.28 11.47 9.40
CA PHE A 74 -9.14 11.60 7.96
C PHE A 74 -7.65 11.58 7.53
N MET A 75 -6.79 12.28 8.27
CA MET A 75 -5.34 12.22 8.04
C MET A 75 -4.80 10.82 8.31
N ASP A 76 -5.26 10.14 9.36
CA ASP A 76 -4.92 8.73 9.62
C ASP A 76 -5.34 7.82 8.46
N LEU A 77 -6.53 8.04 7.89
CA LEU A 77 -7.00 7.29 6.73
C LEU A 77 -6.10 7.50 5.52
N TYR A 78 -5.77 8.77 5.24
CA TYR A 78 -4.85 9.14 4.17
C TYR A 78 -3.48 8.48 4.35
N ASP A 79 -2.88 8.59 5.53
CA ASP A 79 -1.57 8.01 5.86
C ASP A 79 -1.57 6.48 5.70
N ASN A 80 -2.68 5.82 6.06
CA ASN A 80 -2.83 4.38 5.86
C ASN A 80 -2.83 4.00 4.38
N TYR A 81 -3.53 4.74 3.52
CA TYR A 81 -3.54 4.48 2.08
C TYR A 81 -2.19 4.75 1.43
N VAL A 82 -1.51 5.84 1.83
CA VAL A 82 -0.13 6.14 1.39
C VAL A 82 0.80 5.00 1.78
N ARG A 83 0.75 4.53 3.03
CA ARG A 83 1.59 3.44 3.51
C ARG A 83 1.30 2.13 2.78
N ALA A 84 0.03 1.83 2.50
CA ALA A 84 -0.34 0.66 1.69
C ALA A 84 0.22 0.78 0.27
N SER A 85 0.14 1.96 -0.36
CA SER A 85 0.71 2.21 -1.68
C SER A 85 2.22 1.99 -1.69
N THR A 86 2.96 2.51 -0.71
CA THR A 86 4.40 2.27 -0.58
C THR A 86 4.75 0.78 -0.52
N LEU A 87 4.03 -0.01 0.28
CA LEU A 87 4.27 -1.45 0.36
C LEU A 87 4.01 -2.16 -0.97
N VAL A 88 2.97 -1.75 -1.69
CA VAL A 88 2.65 -2.31 -3.02
C VAL A 88 3.73 -1.93 -4.04
N ILE A 89 4.23 -0.70 -4.00
CA ILE A 89 5.37 -0.25 -4.83
C ILE A 89 6.61 -1.11 -4.55
N ASP A 90 6.94 -1.35 -3.28
CA ASP A 90 8.09 -2.17 -2.90
C ASP A 90 7.97 -3.60 -3.44
N VAL A 91 6.76 -4.18 -3.42
CA VAL A 91 6.49 -5.48 -4.04
C VAL A 91 6.71 -5.43 -5.55
N LEU A 92 6.16 -4.44 -6.25
CA LEU A 92 6.34 -4.29 -7.70
C LEU A 92 7.82 -4.14 -8.08
N ASN A 93 8.59 -3.35 -7.33
CA ASN A 93 10.03 -3.19 -7.53
C ASN A 93 10.77 -4.51 -7.33
N THR A 94 10.44 -5.25 -6.27
CA THR A 94 11.03 -6.58 -6.02
C THR A 94 10.74 -7.56 -7.16
N MET A 95 9.54 -7.50 -7.75
CA MET A 95 9.17 -8.33 -8.90
C MET A 95 10.01 -7.97 -10.13
N ILE A 96 10.18 -6.68 -10.41
CA ILE A 96 11.03 -6.18 -11.51
C ILE A 96 12.48 -6.65 -11.34
N GLU A 97 13.06 -6.47 -10.15
CA GLU A 97 14.44 -6.87 -9.85
C GLU A 97 14.62 -8.39 -10.00
N THR A 98 13.64 -9.18 -9.54
CA THR A 98 13.66 -10.64 -9.63
C THR A 98 13.64 -11.10 -11.08
N ASP A 99 12.76 -10.52 -11.91
CA ASP A 99 12.67 -10.85 -13.33
C ASP A 99 13.94 -10.46 -14.10
N GLN A 100 14.53 -9.30 -13.79
CA GLN A 100 15.80 -8.88 -14.36
C GLN A 100 16.93 -9.85 -14.01
N ALA A 101 17.03 -10.26 -12.74
CA ALA A 101 18.04 -11.22 -12.30
C ALA A 101 17.88 -12.59 -12.98
N ILE A 102 16.65 -13.04 -13.21
CA ILE A 102 16.37 -14.27 -13.96
C ILE A 102 16.81 -14.13 -15.43
N ALA A 103 16.51 -13.00 -16.07
CA ALA A 103 16.91 -12.74 -17.44
C ALA A 103 18.45 -12.75 -17.59
N GLU A 104 19.17 -12.09 -16.69
CA GLU A 104 20.64 -12.09 -16.64
C GLU A 104 21.21 -13.52 -16.50
N GLN A 105 20.60 -14.34 -15.63
CA GLN A 105 21.01 -15.75 -15.48
C GLN A 105 20.78 -16.58 -16.74
N ILE A 106 19.70 -16.32 -17.50
CA ILE A 106 19.44 -16.99 -18.77
C ILE A 106 20.50 -16.59 -19.80
N ILE A 107 20.79 -15.28 -19.93
CA ILE A 107 21.81 -14.77 -20.85
C ILE A 107 23.18 -15.39 -20.55
N ALA A 108 23.58 -15.43 -19.28
CA ALA A 108 24.85 -16.03 -18.87
C ALA A 108 24.99 -17.51 -19.24
N LYS A 109 23.87 -18.25 -19.33
CA LYS A 109 23.84 -19.67 -19.70
C LYS A 109 23.76 -19.91 -21.21
N LEU A 110 23.45 -18.89 -22.00
CA LEU A 110 23.31 -19.04 -23.45
C LEU A 110 24.67 -19.05 -24.19
N GLU A 111 25.80 -18.88 -23.49
CA GLU A 111 27.17 -18.91 -24.06
C GLU A 111 27.34 -18.11 -25.37
N VAL A 112 26.59 -17.02 -25.51
CA VAL A 112 26.71 -16.04 -26.61
C VAL A 112 27.57 -14.85 -26.20
#